data_AF-A0A519W0T9-F1
#
_entry.id   AF-A0A519W0T9-F1
#
_cell.length_a   1.000
_cell.length_b   1.000
_cell.length_c   1.000
_cell.angle_alpha   90.00
_cell.angle_beta   90.00
_cell.angle_gamma   90.00
#
_symmetry.space_group_name_H-M   'P 1'
#
loop_
_entity.id
_entity.type
_entity.pdbx_description
1 polymer ?
#
loop_
_entity_poly.entity_id
_entity_poly.type
_entity_poly.pdbx_seq_one_letter_code
_entity_poly.pdbx_strand_id
1 'polypeptide(L)'
;MIINRLAITSSHLNIMLKAVMTAVPGLIRDFGELEKLQVSVKNTGGFAIPFDVVVTYTDGKVDTIHKTPAVWKANQKEVVVTVNSAKKVKSISLDNGIYMDATPADNVWLAK
;
A
#
# COMPACT_ATOMS: atom_id res chain seq x y z
N MET A 1 26.15 -52.71 2.92
CA MET A 1 26.32 -51.77 1.78
C MET A 1 26.47 -50.38 2.38
N ILE A 2 27.70 -49.86 2.45
CA ILE A 2 28.00 -48.55 3.06
C ILE A 2 28.10 -47.55 1.91
N ILE A 3 27.20 -46.58 1.86
CA ILE A 3 27.24 -45.52 0.85
C ILE A 3 28.12 -44.39 1.41
N ASN A 4 29.35 -44.28 0.91
CA ASN A 4 30.20 -43.11 1.16
C ASN A 4 29.56 -41.89 0.47
N ARG A 5 29.08 -40.90 1.24
CA ARG A 5 28.87 -39.55 0.70
C ARG A 5 30.17 -38.77 0.82
N LEU A 6 30.84 -38.57 -0.32
CA LEU A 6 31.86 -37.54 -0.47
C LEU A 6 31.14 -36.18 -0.62
N ALA A 7 31.44 -35.23 0.26
CA ALA A 7 31.03 -33.84 0.11
C ALA A 7 32.29 -32.96 0.07
N ILE A 8 32.43 -32.17 -1.00
CA ILE A 8 33.46 -31.14 -1.10
C ILE A 8 32.99 -29.95 -0.25
N THR A 9 33.54 -29.78 0.95
CA THR A 9 33.23 -28.62 1.80
C THR A 9 34.33 -27.58 1.65
N SER A 10 34.11 -26.57 0.81
CA SER A 10 34.96 -25.37 0.78
C SER A 10 34.45 -24.37 1.82
N SER A 11 35.33 -23.90 2.71
CA SER A 11 35.02 -22.86 3.70
C SER A 11 34.53 -21.58 3.03
N HIS A 12 35.12 -21.20 1.89
CA HIS A 12 34.67 -20.07 1.07
C HIS A 12 33.27 -20.28 0.51
N LEU A 13 32.96 -21.47 -0.01
CA LEU A 13 31.65 -21.77 -0.59
C LEU A 13 30.53 -21.78 0.47
N ASN A 14 30.87 -22.22 1.69
CA ASN A 14 29.91 -22.29 2.81
C ASN A 14 29.59 -20.89 3.38
N ILE A 15 30.55 -19.96 3.34
CA ILE A 15 30.32 -18.56 3.71
C ILE A 15 29.39 -17.88 2.70
N MET A 16 29.64 -18.07 1.39
CA MET A 16 28.79 -17.50 0.34
C MET A 16 27.37 -18.08 0.39
N LEU A 17 27.22 -19.38 0.65
CA LEU A 17 25.91 -20.01 0.81
C LEU A 17 25.17 -19.52 2.06
N LYS A 18 25.87 -19.35 3.20
CA LYS A 18 25.29 -18.75 4.41
C LYS A 18 24.88 -17.30 4.19
N ALA A 19 25.70 -16.50 3.52
CA ALA A 19 25.41 -15.11 3.23
C ALA A 19 24.13 -14.97 2.39
N VAL A 20 23.95 -15.81 1.37
CA VAL A 20 22.71 -15.88 0.58
C VAL A 20 21.51 -16.24 1.46
N MET A 21 21.60 -17.32 2.25
CA MET A 21 20.49 -17.77 3.10
C MET A 21 20.11 -16.76 4.20
N THR A 22 21.07 -15.97 4.69
CA THR A 22 20.83 -14.90 5.67
C THR A 22 20.21 -13.65 5.04
N ALA A 23 20.49 -13.35 3.77
CA ALA A 23 19.93 -12.20 3.06
C ALA A 23 18.48 -12.44 2.57
N VAL A 24 18.09 -13.70 2.31
CA VAL A 24 16.76 -14.06 1.78
C VAL A 24 15.59 -13.47 2.57
N PRO A 25 15.55 -13.53 3.92
CA PRO A 25 14.46 -12.92 4.69
C PRO A 25 14.38 -11.40 4.56
N GLY A 26 15.51 -10.70 4.40
CA GLY A 26 15.54 -9.26 4.15
C GLY A 26 15.03 -8.95 2.74
N LEU A 27 15.47 -9.73 1.76
CA LEU A 27 15.04 -9.62 0.36
C LEU A 27 13.52 -9.82 0.22
N ILE A 28 12.94 -10.83 0.89
CA ILE A 28 11.49 -11.07 0.88
C ILE A 28 10.72 -9.91 1.53
N ARG A 29 11.29 -9.24 2.53
CA ARG A 29 10.68 -8.08 3.18
C ARG A 29 10.71 -6.85 2.26
N ASP A 30 11.86 -6.57 1.64
CA ASP A 30 12.04 -5.40 0.77
C ASP A 30 11.21 -5.49 -0.53
N PHE A 31 10.93 -6.70 -1.02
CA PHE A 31 10.05 -6.91 -2.19
C PHE A 31 8.58 -7.21 -1.83
N GLY A 32 8.26 -7.38 -0.54
CA GLY A 32 6.95 -7.82 -0.06
C GLY A 32 6.25 -6.85 0.91
N GLU A 33 6.86 -5.72 1.25
CA GLU A 33 6.25 -4.73 2.13
C GLU A 33 5.03 -4.12 1.43
N LEU A 34 3.84 -4.46 1.95
CA LEU A 34 2.62 -3.75 1.62
C LEU A 34 2.81 -2.30 2.06
N GLU A 35 2.97 -1.39 1.11
CA GLU A 35 2.95 0.03 1.44
C GLU A 35 1.56 0.35 1.99
N LYS A 36 1.53 0.68 3.29
CA LYS A 36 0.33 1.11 3.99
C LYS A 36 0.27 2.62 3.91
N LEU A 37 -0.45 3.11 2.92
CA LEU A 37 -0.70 4.54 2.81
C LEU A 37 -1.91 4.91 3.66
N GLN A 38 -1.75 5.95 4.48
CA GLN A 38 -2.84 6.53 5.24
C GLN A 38 -3.30 7.80 4.53
N VAL A 39 -4.55 7.77 4.04
CA VAL A 39 -5.20 8.90 3.39
C VAL A 39 -6.09 9.58 4.42
N SER A 40 -5.70 10.77 4.87
CA SER A 40 -6.58 11.61 5.69
C SER A 40 -7.55 12.35 4.77
N VAL A 41 -8.84 12.15 5.00
CA VAL A 41 -9.93 12.82 4.28
C VAL A 41 -10.64 13.75 5.24
N LYS A 42 -10.70 15.04 4.89
CA LYS A 42 -11.34 16.08 5.70
C LYS A 42 -12.72 16.41 5.16
N ASN A 43 -13.72 16.44 6.03
CA ASN A 43 -15.06 16.87 5.72
C ASN A 43 -15.21 18.37 5.99
N THR A 44 -14.78 19.19 5.03
CA THR A 44 -14.86 20.67 5.11
C THR A 44 -16.28 21.18 4.93
N GLY A 45 -17.12 20.47 4.16
CA GLY A 45 -18.52 20.84 3.89
C GLY A 45 -19.50 20.52 5.03
N GLY A 46 -19.11 19.66 5.98
CA GLY A 46 -19.90 19.36 7.18
C GLY A 46 -21.04 18.36 6.98
N PHE A 47 -21.15 17.73 5.80
CA PHE A 47 -22.18 16.72 5.51
C PHE A 47 -21.58 15.32 5.55
N ALA A 48 -22.31 14.35 6.10
CA ALA A 48 -21.93 12.95 6.06
C ALA A 48 -22.28 12.36 4.68
N ILE A 49 -21.36 12.48 3.72
CA ILE A 49 -21.54 11.98 2.35
C ILE A 49 -20.76 10.67 2.12
N PRO A 50 -21.23 9.78 1.21
CA PRO A 50 -20.38 8.73 0.68
C PRO A 50 -19.30 9.34 -0.24
N PHE A 51 -18.19 8.63 -0.40
CA PHE A 51 -17.13 8.98 -1.34
C PHE A 51 -16.30 7.75 -1.68
N ASP A 52 -15.59 7.83 -2.79
CA ASP A 52 -14.66 6.82 -3.26
C ASP A 52 -13.23 7.34 -3.16
N VAL A 53 -12.33 6.49 -2.64
CA VAL A 53 -10.87 6.70 -2.77
C VAL A 53 -10.40 5.92 -3.99
N VAL A 54 -10.00 6.65 -5.03
CA VAL A 54 -9.53 6.09 -6.29
C VAL A 54 -8.00 6.09 -6.29
N VAL A 55 -7.41 4.90 -6.31
CA VAL A 55 -5.96 4.70 -6.28
C VAL A 55 -5.49 4.30 -7.66
N THR A 56 -4.65 5.13 -8.29
CA THR A 56 -4.02 4.80 -9.57
C THR A 56 -2.59 4.34 -9.33
N TYR A 57 -2.23 3.19 -9.88
CA TYR A 57 -0.89 2.60 -9.76
C TYR A 57 0.01 2.98 -10.94
N THR A 58 1.32 2.80 -10.77
CA THR A 58 2.30 3.06 -11.83
C THR A 58 2.14 2.12 -13.04
N ASP A 59 1.54 0.95 -12.85
CA ASP A 59 1.22 -0.01 -13.93
C ASP A 59 -0.07 0.35 -14.70
N GLY A 60 -0.72 1.48 -14.35
CA GLY A 60 -1.95 1.96 -14.97
C GLY A 60 -3.23 1.32 -14.45
N LYS A 61 -3.15 0.36 -13.52
CA LYS A 61 -4.34 -0.18 -12.86
C LYS A 61 -4.93 0.81 -11.86
N VAL A 62 -6.22 0.65 -11.59
CA VAL A 62 -6.98 1.50 -10.69
C VAL A 62 -7.75 0.63 -9.71
N ASP A 63 -7.65 0.94 -8.42
CA ASP A 63 -8.47 0.36 -7.36
C ASP A 63 -9.36 1.45 -6.75
N THR A 64 -10.61 1.08 -6.43
CA THR A 64 -11.58 1.99 -5.83
C THR A 64 -12.01 1.47 -4.46
N ILE A 65 -11.89 2.31 -3.43
CA ILE A 65 -12.30 2.00 -2.07
C ILE A 65 -13.54 2.84 -1.74
N HIS A 66 -14.71 2.21 -1.78
CA HIS A 66 -15.97 2.87 -1.47
C HIS A 66 -16.17 3.07 0.04
N LYS A 67 -16.50 4.29 0.45
CA LYS A 67 -16.88 4.65 1.82
C LYS A 67 -18.31 5.15 1.86
N THR A 68 -19.07 4.58 2.80
CA THR A 68 -20.44 5.02 3.09
C THR A 68 -20.42 6.16 4.12
N PRO A 69 -21.51 6.92 4.30
CA PRO A 69 -21.60 7.97 5.31
C PRO A 69 -21.31 7.51 6.75
N ALA A 70 -21.36 6.20 7.02
CA ALA A 70 -21.09 5.66 8.34
C ALA A 70 -19.67 5.96 8.85
N VAL A 71 -18.71 6.23 7.97
CA VAL A 71 -17.32 6.54 8.36
C VAL A 71 -17.20 7.83 9.20
N TRP A 72 -18.16 8.74 9.07
CA TRP A 72 -18.18 10.02 9.78
C TRP A 72 -18.71 9.92 11.22
N LYS A 73 -19.21 8.75 11.65
CA LYS A 73 -19.81 8.58 12.98
C LYS A 73 -18.82 8.80 14.12
N ALA A 74 -17.61 8.30 13.97
CA ALA A 74 -16.58 8.40 15.00
C ALA A 74 -15.95 9.81 15.04
N ASN A 75 -15.78 10.43 13.88
CA ASN A 75 -15.31 11.80 13.74
C ASN A 75 -15.93 12.42 12.48
N GLN A 76 -16.78 13.42 12.67
CA GLN A 76 -17.50 14.06 11.56
C GLN A 76 -16.61 14.94 10.68
N LYS A 77 -15.44 15.36 11.17
CA LYS A 77 -14.54 16.29 10.47
C LYS A 77 -13.43 15.60 9.69
N GLU A 78 -13.07 14.38 10.06
CA GLU A 78 -11.93 13.69 9.47
C GLU A 78 -12.08 12.17 9.58
N VAL A 79 -11.69 11.48 8.52
CA VAL A 79 -11.54 10.02 8.50
C VAL A 79 -10.19 9.66 7.90
N VAL A 80 -9.54 8.65 8.47
CA VAL A 80 -8.32 8.07 7.91
C VAL A 80 -8.69 6.79 7.16
N VAL A 81 -8.36 6.73 5.88
CA VAL A 81 -8.54 5.55 5.03
C VAL A 81 -7.19 4.88 4.83
N THR A 82 -7.06 3.63 5.26
CA THR A 82 -5.86 2.83 4.98
C THR A 82 -5.97 2.19 3.59
N VAL A 83 -5.00 2.51 2.73
CA VAL A 83 -4.79 1.87 1.44
C VAL A 83 -3.67 0.86 1.62
N ASN A 84 -4.02 -0.43 1.57
CA ASN A 84 -3.03 -1.51 1.58
C ASN A 84 -2.70 -1.85 0.13
N SER A 85 -1.49 -1.54 -0.32
CA SER A 85 -1.07 -1.85 -1.69
C SER A 85 0.28 -2.55 -1.69
N ALA A 86 0.36 -3.67 -2.42
CA ALA A 86 1.64 -4.30 -2.77
C ALA A 86 2.34 -3.59 -3.95
N LYS A 87 1.65 -2.64 -4.59
CA LYS A 87 2.10 -1.95 -5.79
C LYS A 87 2.41 -0.50 -5.50
N LYS A 88 3.40 0.03 -6.22
CA LYS A 88 3.73 1.45 -6.19
C LYS A 88 2.56 2.29 -6.68
N VAL A 89 2.07 3.18 -5.82
CA VAL A 89 0.99 4.12 -6.12
C VAL A 89 1.54 5.29 -6.92
N LYS A 90 0.81 5.71 -7.96
CA LYS A 90 1.08 6.89 -8.77
C LYS A 90 0.31 8.10 -8.27
N SER A 91 -0.98 7.93 -8.02
CA SER A 91 -1.85 8.99 -7.51
C SER A 91 -3.01 8.42 -6.71
N ILE A 92 -3.56 9.25 -5.83
CA ILE A 92 -4.80 8.97 -5.12
C ILE A 92 -5.71 10.16 -5.37
N SER A 93 -6.97 9.90 -5.72
CA SER A 93 -7.99 10.92 -5.86
C SER A 93 -9.25 10.58 -5.07
N LEU A 94 -9.97 11.60 -4.62
CA LEU A 94 -11.31 11.45 -4.06
C LEU A 94 -12.36 11.69 -5.15
N ASP A 95 -13.32 10.78 -5.25
CA ASP A 95 -14.51 10.94 -6.08
C ASP A 95 -15.74 11.03 -5.16
N ASN A 96 -16.38 12.20 -5.19
CA ASN A 96 -17.56 12.52 -4.39
C ASN A 96 -18.87 12.24 -5.15
N GLY A 97 -18.82 11.68 -6.37
CA GLY A 97 -19.99 11.35 -7.18
C GLY A 97 -20.86 12.57 -7.48
N ILE A 98 -22.12 12.54 -7.01
CA ILE A 98 -23.10 13.62 -7.24
C ILE A 98 -23.01 14.76 -6.20
N TYR A 99 -22.16 14.60 -5.18
CA TYR A 99 -22.06 15.57 -4.09
C TYR A 99 -21.11 16.70 -4.48
N MET A 100 -21.57 17.93 -4.31
CA MET A 100 -20.83 19.12 -4.67
C MET A 100 -19.59 19.28 -3.77
N ASP A 101 -18.46 19.53 -4.41
CA ASP A 101 -17.22 19.93 -3.75
C ASP A 101 -16.84 21.33 -4.21
N ALA A 102 -16.62 22.22 -3.24
CA ALA A 102 -16.24 23.60 -3.50
C ALA A 102 -14.76 23.75 -3.89
N THR A 103 -13.91 22.78 -3.53
CA THR A 103 -12.45 22.83 -3.72
C THR A 103 -11.87 21.57 -4.36
N PRO A 104 -12.42 21.05 -5.48
CA PRO A 104 -12.07 19.73 -6.02
C PRO A 104 -10.59 19.55 -6.43
N ALA A 105 -9.83 20.65 -6.53
CA ALA A 105 -8.40 20.60 -6.79
C ALA A 105 -7.57 19.98 -5.64
N ASP A 106 -8.08 19.97 -4.41
CA ASP A 106 -7.41 19.37 -3.24
C ASP A 106 -7.67 17.86 -3.10
N ASN A 107 -8.56 17.30 -3.91
CA ASN A 107 -8.88 15.87 -3.91
C ASN A 107 -7.80 14.98 -4.52
N VAL A 108 -6.75 15.55 -5.11
CA VAL A 108 -5.72 14.79 -5.83
C VAL A 108 -4.39 14.86 -5.10
N TRP A 109 -3.87 13.69 -4.75
CA TRP A 109 -2.51 13.49 -4.29
C TRP A 109 -1.69 12.75 -5.34
N LEU A 110 -0.47 13.24 -5.60
CA LEU A 110 0.49 12.63 -6.51
C LEU A 110 1.68 12.09 -5.70
N ALA A 111 2.05 10.84 -5.96
CA ALA A 111 3.26 10.26 -5.40
C ALA A 111 4.50 10.97 -5.98
N LYS A 112 5.49 11.25 -5.13
CA LYS A 112 6.76 11.85 -5.53
C LYS A 112 7.76 10.81 -6.05
#